data_AF-W6UXL9-F1
#
_entry.id   AF-W6UXL9-F1
#
_cell.length_a   1.000
_cell.length_b   1.000
_cell.length_c   1.000
_cell.angle_alpha   90.00
_cell.angle_beta   90.00
_cell.angle_gamma   90.00
#
_symmetry.space_group_name_H-M   'P 1'
#
loop_
_entity.id
_entity.type
_entity.pdbx_description
1 polymer ?
#
loop_
_entity_poly.entity_id
_entity_poly.type
_entity_poly.pdbx_seq_one_letter_code
_entity_poly.pdbx_strand_id
1 'polypeptide(L)'
;MNGKGMQTKPQSMKCALSLPLVLALVGFASAYTFLVPVEKSWRTGRLYVYYEGRRYYLTDDPTKRLIVFLVNDCIVTLNLEKSRRERYRNGDAICRNQFEQYGDDAWKSYVDERLRKYSRSYKS
;
A
#
# COMPACT_ATOMS: atom_id res chain seq x y z
N MET A 1 -67.13 16.76 -7.73
CA MET A 1 -66.12 16.58 -8.80
C MET A 1 -64.95 15.79 -8.19
N ASN A 2 -64.67 14.62 -8.75
CA ASN A 2 -63.69 13.64 -8.23
C ASN A 2 -62.26 14.05 -8.61
N GLY A 3 -61.40 14.30 -7.62
CA GLY A 3 -59.95 14.42 -7.81
C GLY A 3 -59.24 13.19 -7.25
N LYS A 4 -58.84 12.26 -8.12
CA LYS A 4 -58.02 11.10 -7.77
C LYS A 4 -56.61 11.56 -7.39
N GLY A 5 -56.19 11.28 -6.16
CA GLY A 5 -54.78 11.24 -5.78
C GLY A 5 -54.30 9.78 -5.72
N MET A 6 -53.11 9.51 -6.27
CA MET A 6 -52.21 8.33 -6.16
C MET A 6 -51.56 8.09 -7.54
N GLN A 7 -50.28 7.82 -7.73
CA GLN A 7 -49.19 7.44 -6.81
C GLN A 7 -47.89 7.54 -7.63
N THR A 8 -46.89 8.32 -7.23
CA THR A 8 -45.51 8.13 -7.71
C THR A 8 -44.76 7.31 -6.67
N LYS A 9 -44.59 6.02 -6.95
CA LYS A 9 -43.76 5.10 -6.17
C LYS A 9 -42.30 5.53 -6.33
N PRO A 10 -41.54 5.87 -5.28
CA PRO A 10 -40.10 5.94 -5.41
C PRO A 10 -39.56 4.51 -5.49
N GLN A 11 -38.99 4.12 -6.64
CA GLN A 11 -38.14 2.94 -6.73
C GLN A 11 -36.83 3.23 -5.98
N SER A 12 -36.90 3.18 -4.65
CA SER A 12 -35.71 3.07 -3.81
C SER A 12 -35.28 1.60 -3.74
N MET A 13 -33.97 1.38 -3.63
CA MET A 13 -33.26 0.09 -3.52
C MET A 13 -32.88 -0.61 -4.84
N LYS A 14 -31.85 -0.07 -5.50
CA LYS A 14 -30.93 -0.87 -6.35
C LYS A 14 -29.44 -0.59 -6.10
N CYS A 15 -29.08 0.07 -4.99
CA CYS A 15 -27.68 0.40 -4.70
C CYS A 15 -27.06 -0.42 -3.56
N ALA A 16 -27.80 -1.34 -2.92
CA ALA A 16 -27.28 -2.11 -1.79
C ALA A 16 -26.45 -3.33 -2.19
N LEU A 17 -26.58 -3.81 -3.43
CA LEU A 17 -25.91 -5.03 -3.91
C LEU A 17 -24.47 -4.81 -4.41
N SER A 18 -24.04 -3.56 -4.63
CA SER A 18 -22.68 -3.25 -5.08
C SER A 18 -21.66 -3.12 -3.95
N LEU A 19 -22.11 -2.81 -2.72
CA LEU A 19 -21.21 -2.64 -1.56
C LEU A 19 -20.43 -3.92 -1.17
N PRO A 20 -21.06 -5.10 -1.03
CA PRO A 20 -20.33 -6.30 -0.62
C PRO A 20 -19.36 -6.80 -1.70
N LEU A 21 -19.66 -6.59 -2.98
CA LEU A 21 -18.77 -6.96 -4.09
C LEU A 21 -17.50 -6.08 -4.11
N VAL A 22 -17.65 -4.78 -3.83
CA VAL A 22 -16.50 -3.88 -3.70
C VAL A 22 -15.66 -4.23 -2.47
N LEU A 23 -16.29 -4.56 -1.34
CA LEU A 23 -15.58 -5.01 -0.13
C LEU A 23 -14.82 -6.33 -0.37
N ALA A 24 -15.39 -7.27 -1.12
CA ALA A 24 -14.71 -8.51 -1.48
C ALA A 24 -13.48 -8.26 -2.34
N LEU A 25 -13.56 -7.37 -3.35
CA LEU A 25 -12.43 -7.06 -4.23
C LEU A 25 -11.25 -6.38 -3.50
N VAL A 26 -11.51 -5.61 -2.45
CA VAL A 26 -10.46 -5.00 -1.61
C VAL A 26 -9.67 -6.08 -0.84
N GLY A 27 -10.27 -7.23 -0.52
CA GLY A 27 -9.61 -8.34 0.17
C GLY A 27 -8.71 -9.22 -0.72
N PHE A 28 -8.78 -9.10 -2.05
CA PHE A 28 -8.03 -9.94 -2.99
C PHE A 28 -6.78 -9.26 -3.57
N ALA A 29 -6.48 -8.01 -3.23
CA ALA A 29 -5.23 -7.38 -3.63
C ALA A 29 -4.08 -8.04 -2.87
N SER A 30 -3.47 -9.03 -3.51
CA SER A 30 -2.55 -9.96 -2.89
C SER A 30 -1.09 -9.62 -3.15
N ALA A 31 -0.86 -8.88 -4.24
CA ALA A 31 0.32 -8.07 -4.44
C ALA A 31 -0.08 -6.81 -5.22
N TYR A 32 0.59 -5.69 -4.96
CA TYR A 32 0.36 -4.46 -5.72
C TYR A 32 1.63 -3.63 -5.82
N THR A 33 1.70 -2.82 -6.88
CA THR A 33 2.72 -1.79 -7.05
C THR A 33 2.07 -0.43 -6.90
N PHE A 34 2.84 0.53 -6.40
CA PHE A 34 2.35 1.88 -6.16
C PHE A 34 3.45 2.92 -6.38
N LEU A 35 3.02 4.17 -6.56
CA LEU A 35 3.89 5.33 -6.67
C LEU A 35 3.59 6.29 -5.52
N VAL A 36 4.64 6.72 -4.81
CA VAL A 36 4.55 7.78 -3.79
C VAL A 36 5.21 9.05 -4.30
N PRO A 37 4.59 10.22 -4.08
CA PRO A 37 5.19 11.49 -4.48
C PRO A 37 6.45 11.79 -3.64
N VAL A 38 7.43 12.40 -4.30
CA VAL A 38 8.60 12.98 -3.63
C VAL A 38 8.26 14.39 -3.19
N GLU A 39 8.45 14.64 -1.90
CA GLU A 39 8.25 15.93 -1.27
C GLU A 39 9.60 16.51 -0.80
N LYS A 40 9.60 17.82 -0.53
CA LYS A 40 10.76 18.54 -0.02
C LYS A 40 10.43 19.13 1.33
N SER A 41 11.23 18.81 2.34
CA SER A 41 11.12 19.41 3.67
C SER A 41 11.38 20.91 3.60
N TRP A 42 10.44 21.74 4.05
CA TRP A 42 10.60 23.19 4.10
C TRP A 42 11.73 23.61 5.06
N ARG A 43 11.95 22.86 6.14
CA ARG A 43 12.95 23.18 7.16
C ARG A 43 14.37 22.83 6.74
N THR A 44 14.56 21.71 6.05
CA THR A 44 15.90 21.16 5.76
C THR A 44 16.23 21.09 4.27
N GLY A 45 15.25 21.35 3.40
CA GLY A 45 15.38 21.16 1.95
C GLY A 45 15.56 19.71 1.51
N ARG A 46 15.54 18.74 2.43
CA ARG A 46 15.77 17.32 2.13
C ARG A 46 14.54 16.71 1.46
N LEU A 47 14.79 15.92 0.42
CA LEU A 47 13.74 15.17 -0.27
C LEU A 47 13.33 13.94 0.53
N TYR A 48 12.04 13.66 0.55
CA TYR A 48 11.47 12.50 1.25
C TYR A 48 10.23 11.98 0.52
N VAL A 49 9.77 10.81 0.94
CA VAL A 49 8.45 10.27 0.59
C VAL A 49 7.65 10.04 1.88
N TYR A 50 6.34 10.25 1.81
CA TYR A 50 5.43 9.95 2.92
C TYR A 50 4.62 8.71 2.59
N TYR A 51 4.63 7.73 3.48
CA TYR A 51 3.93 6.47 3.30
C TYR A 51 3.48 5.93 4.66
N GLU A 52 2.21 5.51 4.76
CA GLU A 52 1.63 4.91 5.97
C GLU A 52 1.94 5.70 7.26
N GLY A 53 1.72 7.02 7.21
CA GLY A 53 1.91 7.90 8.37
C GLY A 53 3.37 8.29 8.66
N ARG A 54 4.33 7.76 7.91
CA ARG A 54 5.77 7.91 8.18
C ARG A 54 6.50 8.62 7.05
N ARG A 55 7.53 9.39 7.44
CA ARG A 55 8.43 10.10 6.52
C ARG A 55 9.71 9.30 6.30
N TYR A 56 10.07 9.07 5.05
CA TYR A 56 11.31 8.39 4.65
C TYR A 56 12.14 9.30 3.76
N TYR A 57 13.31 9.72 4.23
CA TYR A 57 14.19 10.59 3.44
C TYR A 57 14.87 9.81 2.31
N LEU A 58 14.97 10.45 1.14
CA LEU A 58 15.72 9.90 0.02
C LEU A 58 17.22 9.89 0.33
N THR A 59 17.91 8.88 -0.19
CA THR A 59 19.33 8.62 0.03
C THR A 59 20.00 8.03 -1.22
N ASP A 60 21.28 8.32 -1.40
CA ASP A 60 22.14 7.66 -2.40
C ASP A 60 23.03 6.57 -1.79
N ASP A 61 22.86 6.31 -0.49
CA ASP A 61 23.49 5.19 0.19
C ASP A 61 22.98 3.87 -0.44
N PRO A 62 23.84 3.07 -1.09
CA PRO A 62 23.42 1.86 -1.81
C PRO A 62 22.83 0.81 -0.88
N THR A 63 23.09 0.89 0.43
CA THR A 63 22.54 -0.01 1.45
C THR A 63 21.15 0.41 1.92
N LYS A 64 20.76 1.68 1.74
CA LYS A 64 19.50 2.25 2.24
C LYS A 64 18.55 2.74 1.15
N ARG A 65 18.94 2.61 -0.13
CA ARG A 65 18.10 2.95 -1.29
C ARG A 65 16.82 2.12 -1.41
N LEU A 66 16.72 0.99 -0.72
CA LEU A 66 15.51 0.21 -0.57
C LEU A 66 15.23 0.03 0.92
N ILE A 67 14.00 0.31 1.33
CA ILE A 67 13.53 -0.03 2.67
C ILE A 67 12.43 -1.09 2.54
N VAL A 68 12.45 -2.05 3.47
CA VAL A 68 11.46 -3.12 3.54
C VAL A 68 10.89 -3.17 4.94
N PHE A 69 9.57 -3.25 5.06
CA PHE A 69 8.87 -3.33 6.34
C PHE A 69 7.52 -4.03 6.19
N LEU A 70 6.95 -4.46 7.32
CA LEU A 70 5.64 -5.13 7.38
C LEU A 70 4.57 -4.12 7.81
N VAL A 71 3.49 -3.99 7.03
CA VAL A 71 2.28 -3.20 7.37
C VAL A 71 1.05 -3.99 6.98
N ASN A 72 0.08 -4.15 7.90
CA ASN A 72 -1.21 -4.81 7.66
C ASN A 72 -1.08 -6.15 6.90
N ASP A 73 -0.19 -7.03 7.38
CA ASP A 73 0.11 -8.33 6.76
C ASP A 73 0.64 -8.27 5.32
N CYS A 74 1.22 -7.14 4.92
CA CYS A 74 1.92 -6.96 3.66
C CYS A 74 3.38 -6.56 3.87
N ILE A 75 4.29 -7.27 3.21
CA ILE A 75 5.68 -6.85 3.10
C ILE A 75 5.74 -5.78 2.02
N VAL A 76 6.06 -4.56 2.45
CA VAL A 76 6.22 -3.40 1.58
C VAL A 76 7.69 -3.17 1.29
N THR A 77 8.05 -3.04 0.02
CA THR A 77 9.35 -2.57 -0.45
C THR A 77 9.18 -1.16 -1.01
N LEU A 78 10.02 -0.21 -0.60
CA LEU A 78 9.96 1.17 -1.08
C LEU A 78 11.33 1.65 -1.56
N ASN A 79 11.38 2.23 -2.76
CA ASN A 79 12.58 2.83 -3.33
C ASN A 79 12.80 4.24 -2.78
N LEU A 80 13.98 4.47 -2.19
CA LEU A 80 14.40 5.74 -1.60
C LEU A 80 15.60 6.37 -2.32
N GLU A 81 15.97 5.88 -3.51
CA GLU A 81 17.11 6.41 -4.27
C GLU A 81 16.92 7.88 -4.59
N LYS A 82 17.91 8.72 -4.26
CA LYS A 82 17.83 10.18 -4.42
C LYS A 82 18.27 10.65 -5.80
N SER A 83 19.26 10.00 -6.41
CA SER A 83 19.83 10.30 -7.72
C SER A 83 18.80 10.29 -8.86
N ARG A 84 17.74 9.49 -8.69
CA ARG A 84 16.57 9.39 -9.55
C ARG A 84 15.82 10.72 -9.67
N ARG A 85 15.73 11.27 -10.88
CA ARG A 85 15.11 12.59 -11.16
C ARG A 85 13.57 12.55 -11.19
N GLU A 86 12.99 11.36 -11.09
CA GLU A 86 11.54 11.17 -11.10
C GLU A 86 10.89 11.87 -9.89
N ARG A 87 9.70 12.44 -10.10
CA ARG A 87 8.91 13.08 -9.03
C ARG A 87 8.21 12.10 -8.09
N TYR A 88 8.32 10.81 -8.39
CA TYR A 88 7.69 9.73 -7.64
C TYR A 88 8.72 8.65 -7.34
N ARG A 89 8.43 7.84 -6.32
CA ARG A 89 9.16 6.60 -6.04
C ARG A 89 8.22 5.42 -6.13
N ASN A 90 8.72 4.35 -6.70
CA ASN A 90 8.00 3.10 -6.77
C ASN A 90 8.12 2.34 -5.46
N GLY A 91 7.02 1.70 -5.08
CA GLY A 91 7.00 0.65 -4.09
C GLY A 91 6.18 -0.53 -4.58
N ASP A 92 6.35 -1.64 -3.90
CA ASP A 92 5.58 -2.87 -4.08
C ASP A 92 5.19 -3.41 -2.71
N ALA A 93 4.10 -4.16 -2.69
CA ALA A 93 3.63 -4.86 -1.52
C ALA A 93 3.22 -6.28 -1.89
N ILE A 94 3.59 -7.25 -1.06
CA ILE A 94 3.16 -8.65 -1.15
C ILE A 94 2.49 -9.01 0.18
N CYS A 95 1.23 -9.41 0.11
CA CYS A 95 0.37 -9.64 1.27
C CYS A 95 0.23 -11.12 1.61
N ARG A 96 -0.09 -11.41 2.87
CA ARG A 96 -0.22 -12.77 3.42
C ARG A 96 -1.19 -13.66 2.64
N ASN A 97 -2.25 -13.10 2.08
CA ASN A 97 -3.22 -13.85 1.26
C ASN A 97 -2.57 -14.55 0.03
N GLN A 98 -1.40 -14.10 -0.46
CA GLN A 98 -0.61 -14.84 -1.47
C GLN A 98 -0.08 -16.18 -0.95
N PHE A 99 0.01 -16.33 0.36
CA PHE A 99 0.58 -17.48 1.03
C PHE A 99 -0.46 -18.44 1.62
N GLU A 100 -1.76 -18.17 1.48
CA GLU A 100 -2.83 -19.03 2.03
C GLU A 100 -2.67 -20.50 1.61
N GLN A 101 -2.34 -20.75 0.34
CA GLN A 101 -2.13 -22.10 -0.18
C GLN A 101 -0.83 -22.77 0.31
N TYR A 102 0.12 -22.00 0.83
CA TYR A 102 1.41 -22.49 1.32
C TYR A 102 1.48 -22.59 2.85
N GLY A 103 0.48 -22.06 3.54
CA GLY A 103 0.37 -22.08 5.00
C GLY A 103 1.15 -20.99 5.72
N ASP A 104 0.87 -20.86 7.01
CA ASP A 104 1.39 -19.78 7.87
C ASP A 104 2.91 -19.77 8.01
N ASP A 105 3.54 -20.94 8.01
CA ASP A 105 4.99 -21.05 8.18
C ASP A 105 5.75 -20.57 6.94
N ALA A 106 5.16 -20.73 5.75
CA ALA A 106 5.71 -20.17 4.51
C ALA A 106 5.66 -18.64 4.56
N TRP A 107 4.55 -18.05 5.02
CA TRP A 107 4.43 -16.60 5.21
C TRP A 107 5.46 -16.08 6.23
N LYS A 108 5.55 -16.69 7.41
CA LYS A 108 6.51 -16.29 8.45
C LYS A 108 7.95 -16.36 7.93
N SER A 109 8.31 -17.44 7.25
CA SER A 109 9.65 -17.61 6.67
C SER A 109 9.96 -16.54 5.63
N TYR A 110 8.99 -16.23 4.76
CA TYR A 110 9.12 -15.16 3.78
C TYR A 110 9.32 -13.78 4.43
N VAL A 111 8.48 -13.42 5.41
CA VAL A 111 8.59 -12.17 6.17
C VAL A 111 9.97 -12.05 6.83
N ASP A 112 10.40 -13.10 7.53
CA ASP A 112 11.68 -13.13 8.23
C ASP A 112 12.87 -12.94 7.28
N GLU A 113 12.87 -13.65 6.14
CA GLU A 113 13.92 -13.52 5.14
C GLU A 113 13.99 -12.09 4.59
N ARG A 114 12.84 -11.54 4.20
CA ARG A 114 12.75 -10.19 3.63
C ARG A 114 13.21 -9.14 4.63
N LEU A 115 12.76 -9.18 5.88
CA LEU A 115 13.18 -8.21 6.88
C LEU A 115 14.66 -8.36 7.26
N ARG A 116 15.20 -9.58 7.34
CA ARG A 116 16.63 -9.80 7.64
C ARG A 116 17.56 -9.29 6.53
N LYS A 117 17.20 -9.52 5.27
CA LYS A 117 17.99 -9.08 4.11
C LYS A 117 18.22 -7.58 4.10
N TYR A 118 17.20 -6.79 4.48
CA TYR A 118 17.27 -5.32 4.42
C TYR A 118 17.56 -4.67 5.78
N SER A 119 17.42 -5.37 6.90
CA SER A 119 17.89 -4.89 8.21
C SER A 119 19.41 -5.04 8.40
N ARG A 120 20.05 -6.04 7.78
CA ARG A 120 21.52 -6.20 7.83
C ARG A 120 22.27 -5.06 7.13
N SER A 121 21.64 -4.38 6.18
CA SER A 121 22.16 -3.16 5.55
C SER A 121 22.29 -1.95 6.50
N TYR A 122 21.77 -2.04 7.73
CA TYR A 122 21.95 -1.02 8.76
C TYR A 122 23.12 -1.28 9.74
N LYS A 123 23.76 -2.47 9.68
CA LYS A 123 24.80 -2.89 10.64
C LYS A 123 26.23 -3.00 10.08
N SER A 124 26.51 -2.40 8.92
CA SER A 124 27.88 -2.31 8.38
C SER A 124 28.33 -0.88 8.19
#